data_AF-A0A5J4S6W0-F1
#
_entry.id   AF-A0A5J4S6W0-F1
#
_cell.length_a   1.000
_cell.length_b   1.000
_cell.length_c   1.000
_cell.angle_alpha   90.00
_cell.angle_beta   90.00
_cell.angle_gamma   90.00
#
_symmetry.space_group_name_H-M   'P 1'
#
loop_
_entity.id
_entity.type
_entity.pdbx_description
1 polymer ?
#
loop_
_entity_poly.entity_id
_entity_poly.type
_entity_poly.pdbx_seq_one_letter_code
_entity_poly.pdbx_strand_id
1 'polypeptide(L)'
;MQRHKTSIARRGQPMNRRHLGQDLGNSQWDQEYHWMAGNFMTYIGVHESSTDGYMPRKVLDMPVDAESLVALCAPRPIFIGSGDVTGDSWVDPYGQYLSCVAASPVYELLGGKGLVMNSTLPGYGIPYPTVDTEYLGGDIAYRRHNGGHSAGPNYPAFIKFVKRNLLP
;
A
#
# COMPACT_ATOMS: atom_id res chain seq x y z
N MET A 1 -6.80 -10.40 22.11
CA MET A 1 -5.61 -10.97 21.43
C MET A 1 -5.26 -10.06 20.25
N GLN A 2 -4.37 -9.09 20.45
CA GLN A 2 -3.99 -8.09 19.44
C GLN A 2 -3.10 -8.77 18.39
N ARG A 3 -3.65 -9.06 17.22
CA ARG A 3 -2.87 -9.56 16.08
C ARG A 3 -2.08 -8.40 15.52
N HIS A 4 -0.75 -8.51 15.53
CA HIS A 4 0.13 -7.57 14.85
C HIS A 4 -0.15 -7.67 13.34
N LYS A 5 -0.78 -6.65 12.77
CA LYS A 5 -1.11 -6.57 11.34
C LYS A 5 0.02 -5.83 10.62
N THR A 6 0.75 -6.50 9.73
CA THR A 6 1.63 -5.83 8.76
C THR A 6 0.93 -5.60 7.42
N SER A 7 -0.17 -6.35 7.16
CA SER A 7 -1.06 -6.15 6.03
C SER A 7 -2.09 -5.08 6.41
N ILE A 8 -1.89 -3.86 5.89
CA ILE A 8 -2.74 -2.71 6.15
C ILE A 8 -3.67 -2.52 4.95
N ALA A 9 -4.97 -2.60 5.20
CA ALA A 9 -5.99 -2.36 4.19
C ALA A 9 -6.11 -0.87 3.85
N ARG A 10 -7.16 -0.45 3.12
CA ARG A 10 -7.34 0.97 2.74
C ARG A 10 -7.34 1.88 3.96
N ARG A 11 -6.97 3.15 3.76
CA ARG A 11 -6.63 4.18 4.79
C ARG A 11 -5.19 4.14 5.31
N GLY A 12 -4.37 3.18 4.87
CA GLY A 12 -2.94 3.15 5.17
C GLY A 12 -2.10 3.05 3.91
N GLN A 13 -1.81 1.82 3.49
CA GLN A 13 -0.79 1.53 2.47
C GLN A 13 -1.29 1.42 1.02
N PRO A 14 -2.46 0.85 0.70
CA PRO A 14 -2.90 0.76 -0.69
C PRO A 14 -3.50 2.07 -1.20
N MET A 15 -3.19 2.44 -2.45
CA MET A 15 -3.77 3.61 -3.12
C MET A 15 -5.30 3.58 -3.13
N ASN A 16 -5.92 4.58 -2.50
CA ASN A 16 -7.36 4.70 -2.34
C ASN A 16 -8.07 4.88 -3.70
N ARG A 17 -7.43 5.52 -4.68
CA ARG A 17 -8.00 5.69 -6.02
C ARG A 17 -8.19 4.40 -6.84
N ARG A 18 -7.60 3.27 -6.43
CA ARG A 18 -7.64 2.02 -7.22
C ARG A 18 -8.98 1.29 -7.26
N HIS A 19 -9.90 1.63 -6.35
CA HIS A 19 -11.19 0.95 -6.17
C HIS A 19 -11.16 -0.59 -6.28
N LEU A 20 -10.28 -1.25 -5.51
CA LEU A 20 -10.05 -2.69 -5.47
C LEU A 20 -9.88 -3.14 -4.01
N GLY A 21 -10.49 -4.26 -3.64
CA GLY A 21 -10.47 -4.79 -2.27
C GLY A 21 -11.48 -4.07 -1.37
N GLN A 22 -11.04 -3.69 -0.17
CA GLN A 22 -11.80 -2.78 0.70
C GLN A 22 -12.13 -1.49 -0.07
N ASP A 23 -13.33 -0.92 0.08
CA ASP A 23 -13.70 0.40 -0.44
C ASP A 23 -13.63 1.45 0.68
N LEU A 24 -13.55 2.74 0.32
CA LEU A 24 -13.72 3.82 1.28
C LEU A 24 -15.08 3.75 1.97
N GLY A 25 -16.12 3.25 1.29
CA GLY A 25 -17.44 3.00 1.86
C GLY A 25 -17.42 2.09 3.10
N ASN A 26 -16.46 1.17 3.22
CA ASN A 26 -16.33 0.34 4.42
C ASN A 26 -16.02 1.18 5.66
N SER A 27 -15.34 2.32 5.49
CA SER A 27 -15.08 3.25 6.58
C SER A 27 -16.35 3.88 7.15
N GLN A 28 -17.50 3.80 6.50
CA GLN A 28 -18.76 4.28 7.07
C GLN A 28 -19.45 3.23 7.94
N TRP A 29 -18.99 1.98 7.91
CA TRP A 29 -19.60 0.92 8.71
C TRP A 29 -19.41 1.21 10.19
N ASP A 30 -20.36 0.78 10.99
CA ASP A 30 -20.37 0.85 12.46
C ASP A 30 -19.06 0.33 13.10
N GLN A 31 -18.40 -0.61 12.42
CA GLN A 31 -17.13 -1.21 12.84
C GLN A 31 -15.88 -0.39 12.48
N GLU A 32 -15.94 0.62 11.60
CA GLU A 32 -14.75 1.31 11.08
C GLU A 32 -14.82 2.86 11.10
N TYR A 33 -16.00 3.47 11.24
CA TYR A 33 -16.14 4.93 11.15
C TYR A 33 -15.32 5.72 12.18
N HIS A 34 -15.13 5.12 13.36
CA HIS A 34 -14.38 5.72 14.44
C HIS A 34 -12.85 5.69 14.21
N TRP A 35 -12.36 5.03 13.16
CA TRP A 35 -10.93 5.06 12.80
C TRP A 35 -10.51 6.31 12.04
N MET A 36 -11.47 7.04 11.47
CA MET A 36 -11.19 8.19 10.61
C MET A 36 -11.76 9.49 11.20
N ALA A 37 -11.13 10.61 10.88
CA ALA A 37 -11.71 11.92 11.17
C ALA A 37 -13.04 12.09 10.40
N GLY A 38 -14.00 12.82 10.97
CA GLY A 38 -15.32 13.03 10.35
C GLY A 38 -15.24 13.59 8.92
N ASN A 39 -14.28 14.48 8.64
CA ASN A 39 -14.05 15.03 7.30
C ASN A 39 -13.69 13.97 6.25
N PHE A 40 -13.13 12.82 6.65
CA PHE A 40 -12.84 11.72 5.73
C PHE A 40 -14.10 11.23 5.00
N MET A 41 -15.27 11.34 5.65
CA MET A 41 -16.55 10.88 5.08
C MET A 41 -17.00 11.72 3.88
N THR A 42 -16.45 12.91 3.68
CA THR A 42 -16.77 13.77 2.52
C THR A 42 -16.32 13.16 1.19
N TYR A 43 -15.29 12.32 1.21
CA TYR A 43 -14.70 11.67 0.03
C TYR A 43 -15.31 10.30 -0.28
N ILE A 44 -16.38 9.92 0.40
CA ILE A 44 -16.99 8.59 0.28
C ILE A 44 -18.23 8.64 -0.60
N GLY A 45 -18.32 7.69 -1.53
CA GLY A 45 -19.48 7.50 -2.41
C GLY A 45 -19.18 7.81 -3.87
N VAL A 46 -20.25 8.01 -4.63
CA VAL A 46 -20.21 8.26 -6.08
C VAL A 46 -19.90 9.74 -6.33
N HIS A 47 -18.95 10.01 -7.23
CA HIS A 47 -18.58 11.36 -7.63
C HIS A 47 -19.72 12.00 -8.42
N GLU A 48 -19.88 13.32 -8.31
CA GLU A 48 -20.97 14.06 -8.96
C GLU A 48 -20.94 13.98 -10.49
N SER A 49 -19.78 13.75 -11.08
CA SER A 49 -19.61 13.56 -12.53
C SER A 49 -19.95 12.14 -13.02
N SER A 50 -20.43 11.24 -12.15
CA SER A 50 -20.78 9.87 -12.53
C SER A 50 -22.04 9.85 -13.39
N THR A 51 -21.94 9.18 -14.54
CA THR A 51 -23.06 9.00 -15.47
C THR A 51 -23.76 7.64 -15.31
N ASP A 52 -23.09 6.67 -14.68
CA ASP A 52 -23.58 5.31 -14.49
C ASP A 52 -24.03 5.03 -13.03
N GLY A 53 -23.93 6.02 -12.15
CA GLY A 53 -24.26 5.90 -10.73
C GLY A 53 -23.27 5.04 -9.93
N TYR A 54 -22.10 4.71 -10.49
CA TYR A 54 -21.09 3.89 -9.84
C TYR A 54 -19.70 4.52 -9.89
N MET A 55 -19.25 4.95 -11.07
CA MET A 55 -17.94 5.56 -11.33
C MET A 55 -18.08 6.93 -12.02
N PRO A 56 -17.17 7.88 -11.76
CA PRO A 56 -16.08 7.81 -10.79
C PRO A 56 -16.55 7.93 -9.33
N ARG A 57 -15.63 7.73 -8.38
CA ARG A 57 -15.88 7.83 -6.92
C ARG A 57 -15.35 9.14 -6.36
N LYS A 58 -15.96 9.64 -5.27
CA LYS A 58 -15.53 10.88 -4.57
C LYS A 58 -14.10 10.84 -4.03
N VAL A 59 -13.51 9.64 -3.93
CA VAL A 59 -12.08 9.47 -3.59
C VAL A 59 -11.16 10.23 -4.55
N LEU A 60 -11.61 10.54 -5.77
CA LEU A 60 -10.84 11.36 -6.71
C LEU A 60 -10.56 12.77 -6.18
N ASP A 61 -11.48 13.32 -5.37
CA ASP A 61 -11.37 14.68 -4.81
C ASP A 61 -10.40 14.76 -3.62
N MET A 62 -9.87 13.62 -3.14
CA MET A 62 -8.92 13.64 -2.03
C MET A 62 -7.64 14.39 -2.44
N PRO A 63 -7.14 15.34 -1.64
CA PRO A 63 -5.92 16.09 -2.02
C PRO A 63 -4.64 15.26 -1.91
N VAL A 64 -4.70 14.10 -1.26
CA VAL A 64 -3.58 13.19 -1.02
C VAL A 64 -4.03 11.74 -1.18
N ASP A 65 -3.09 10.81 -1.27
CA ASP A 65 -3.34 9.37 -1.25
C ASP A 65 -2.23 8.62 -0.50
N ALA A 66 -2.28 7.29 -0.49
CA ALA A 66 -1.39 6.43 0.27
C ALA A 66 0.11 6.64 -0.04
N GLU A 67 0.48 6.96 -1.29
CA GLU A 67 1.88 7.28 -1.62
C GLU A 67 2.41 8.48 -0.85
N SER A 68 1.55 9.46 -0.53
CA SER A 68 1.95 10.62 0.27
C SER A 68 2.30 10.19 1.70
N LEU A 69 1.56 9.24 2.28
CA LEU A 69 1.86 8.69 3.60
C LEU A 69 3.19 7.92 3.61
N VAL A 70 3.45 7.14 2.55
CA VAL A 70 4.72 6.43 2.36
C VAL A 70 5.88 7.42 2.18
N ALA A 71 5.67 8.50 1.43
CA ALA A 71 6.65 9.56 1.19
C ALA A 71 7.01 10.35 2.46
N LEU A 72 6.05 10.57 3.38
CA LEU A 72 6.31 11.21 4.69
C LEU A 72 7.31 10.42 5.56
N CYS A 73 7.56 9.15 5.24
CA CYS A 73 8.58 8.37 5.92
C CYS A 73 10.00 8.65 5.43
N ALA A 74 10.18 9.25 4.25
CA ALA A 74 11.50 9.48 3.68
C ALA A 74 12.39 10.36 4.59
N PRO A 75 13.72 10.11 4.65
CA PRO A 75 14.44 9.00 4.04
C PRO A 75 14.51 7.75 4.95
N ARG A 76 13.68 7.64 6.00
CA ARG A 76 13.75 6.51 6.94
C ARG A 76 13.35 5.20 6.24
N PRO A 77 14.06 4.09 6.48
CA PRO A 77 13.74 2.82 5.83
C PRO A 77 12.36 2.31 6.23
N ILE A 78 11.57 1.87 5.25
CA ILE A 78 10.26 1.27 5.46
C ILE A 78 10.13 -0.08 4.74
N PHE A 79 9.42 -1.01 5.38
CA PHE A 79 9.08 -2.30 4.81
C PHE A 79 7.57 -2.43 4.72
N ILE A 80 7.06 -2.67 3.52
CA ILE A 80 5.64 -2.92 3.27
C ILE A 80 5.49 -4.37 2.83
N GLY A 81 4.59 -5.11 3.47
CA GLY A 81 4.36 -6.49 3.10
C GLY A 81 2.95 -7.00 3.36
N SER A 82 2.48 -7.86 2.47
CA SER A 82 1.13 -8.40 2.44
C SER A 82 1.09 -9.90 2.19
N GLY A 83 -0.09 -10.50 2.37
CA GLY A 83 -0.43 -11.75 1.71
C GLY A 83 -0.65 -11.59 0.21
N ASP A 84 -0.91 -12.70 -0.47
CA ASP A 84 -1.20 -12.73 -1.90
C ASP A 84 -2.68 -12.46 -2.17
N VAL A 85 -3.01 -12.05 -3.40
CA VAL A 85 -4.39 -11.81 -3.84
C VAL A 85 -5.32 -13.01 -3.59
N THR A 86 -4.80 -14.24 -3.63
CA THR A 86 -5.58 -15.46 -3.39
C THR A 86 -6.12 -15.55 -1.96
N GLY A 87 -5.49 -14.90 -0.98
CA GLY A 87 -5.87 -14.97 0.45
C GLY A 87 -5.90 -13.63 1.19
N ASP A 88 -5.58 -12.52 0.52
CA ASP A 88 -5.48 -11.17 1.07
C ASP A 88 -5.83 -10.10 0.01
N SER A 89 -6.68 -10.43 -0.98
CA SER A 89 -7.14 -9.47 -2.01
C SER A 89 -7.79 -8.22 -1.42
N TRP A 90 -8.36 -8.33 -0.21
CA TRP A 90 -9.02 -7.23 0.50
C TRP A 90 -8.09 -6.02 0.74
N VAL A 91 -6.78 -6.24 0.89
CA VAL A 91 -5.83 -5.14 1.16
C VAL A 91 -5.19 -4.54 -0.08
N ASP A 92 -5.57 -5.03 -1.28
CA ASP A 92 -4.96 -4.66 -2.56
C ASP A 92 -3.42 -4.70 -2.53
N PRO A 93 -2.79 -5.91 -2.49
CA PRO A 93 -1.34 -6.06 -2.48
C PRO A 93 -0.62 -5.27 -3.58
N TYR A 94 -1.21 -5.20 -4.78
CA TYR A 94 -0.66 -4.44 -5.88
C TYR A 94 -0.80 -2.93 -5.69
N GLY A 95 -1.91 -2.47 -5.10
CA GLY A 95 -2.08 -1.07 -4.72
C GLY A 95 -1.08 -0.61 -3.65
N GLN A 96 -0.72 -1.46 -2.69
CA GLN A 96 0.36 -1.17 -1.75
C GLN A 96 1.71 -1.03 -2.47
N TYR A 97 1.99 -1.92 -3.42
CA TYR A 97 3.18 -1.84 -4.25
C TYR A 97 3.23 -0.54 -5.08
N LEU A 98 2.11 -0.11 -5.66
CA LEU A 98 2.05 1.14 -6.42
C LEU A 98 2.31 2.38 -5.54
N SER A 99 1.86 2.36 -4.28
CA SER A 99 2.22 3.42 -3.31
C SER A 99 3.73 3.47 -3.06
N CYS A 100 4.40 2.32 -2.96
CA CYS A 100 5.87 2.26 -2.85
C CYS A 100 6.57 2.87 -4.07
N VAL A 101 6.09 2.53 -5.27
CA VAL A 101 6.64 3.07 -6.54
C VAL A 101 6.46 4.58 -6.58
N ALA A 102 5.25 5.08 -6.33
CA ALA A 102 4.93 6.50 -6.40
C ALA A 102 5.65 7.35 -5.32
N ALA A 103 5.98 6.77 -4.16
CA ALA A 103 6.76 7.44 -3.12
C ALA A 103 8.27 7.45 -3.37
N SER A 104 8.79 6.60 -4.27
CA SER A 104 10.22 6.44 -4.54
C SER A 104 10.94 7.74 -4.92
N PRO A 105 10.37 8.64 -5.76
CA PRO A 105 11.01 9.91 -6.10
C PRO A 105 11.30 10.82 -4.90
N VAL A 106 10.48 10.75 -3.84
CA VAL A 106 10.71 11.57 -2.62
C VAL A 106 11.89 11.03 -1.81
N TYR A 107 12.07 9.70 -1.76
CA TYR A 107 13.26 9.10 -1.15
C TYR A 107 14.52 9.52 -1.90
N GLU A 108 14.48 9.45 -3.24
CA GLU A 108 15.61 9.83 -4.11
C GLU A 108 15.96 11.32 -3.97
N LEU A 109 14.94 12.19 -3.91
CA LEU A 109 15.12 13.63 -3.67
C LEU A 109 15.86 13.92 -2.35
N LEU A 110 15.60 13.12 -1.31
CA LEU A 110 16.20 13.28 0.02
C LEU A 110 17.47 12.46 0.22
N GLY A 111 18.05 11.93 -0.87
CA GLY A 111 19.32 11.19 -0.86
C GLY A 111 19.21 9.73 -0.39
N GLY A 112 17.98 9.24 -0.15
CA GLY A 112 17.70 7.82 0.04
C GLY A 112 17.52 7.10 -1.29
N LYS A 113 17.20 5.81 -1.21
CA LYS A 113 16.93 4.95 -2.36
C LYS A 113 15.47 4.52 -2.36
N GLY A 114 14.75 4.82 -3.44
CA GLY A 114 13.39 4.34 -3.65
C GLY A 114 13.29 2.81 -3.74
N LEU A 115 12.11 2.31 -4.11
CA LEU A 115 11.89 0.88 -4.32
C LEU A 115 12.73 0.37 -5.50
N VAL A 116 13.48 -0.70 -5.27
CA VAL A 116 14.33 -1.32 -6.31
C VAL A 116 13.67 -2.59 -6.85
N MET A 117 13.29 -2.58 -8.13
CA MET A 117 12.79 -3.74 -8.85
C MET A 117 13.50 -3.92 -10.19
N ASN A 118 13.91 -5.16 -10.48
CA ASN A 118 14.73 -5.49 -11.65
C ASN A 118 13.92 -6.03 -12.85
N SER A 119 12.58 -5.89 -12.87
CA SER A 119 11.76 -6.58 -13.88
C SER A 119 10.56 -5.77 -14.31
N THR A 120 10.60 -5.18 -15.50
CA THR A 120 9.38 -4.86 -16.24
C THR A 120 8.83 -6.14 -16.86
N LEU A 121 7.65 -6.60 -16.44
CA LEU A 121 6.94 -7.63 -17.19
C LEU A 121 6.59 -7.08 -18.58
N PRO A 122 6.76 -7.85 -19.66
CA PRO A 122 6.32 -7.42 -21.00
C PRO A 122 4.83 -7.06 -20.98
N GLY A 123 4.50 -5.84 -21.43
CA GLY A 123 3.12 -5.34 -21.51
C GLY A 123 2.63 -4.49 -20.34
N TYR A 124 3.42 -4.34 -19.27
CA TYR A 124 3.10 -3.41 -18.17
C TYR A 124 4.12 -2.26 -18.13
N GLY A 125 3.63 -1.02 -18.15
CA GLY A 125 4.48 0.17 -17.98
C GLY A 125 5.11 0.29 -16.59
N ILE A 126 4.59 -0.44 -15.60
CA ILE A 126 5.12 -0.56 -14.24
C ILE A 126 5.29 -2.06 -13.92
N PRO A 127 6.47 -2.50 -13.46
CA PRO A 127 6.70 -3.85 -12.96
C PRO A 127 5.56 -4.39 -12.08
N TYR A 128 5.22 -5.67 -12.24
CA TYR A 128 4.32 -6.34 -11.29
C TYR A 128 5.16 -7.17 -10.31
N PRO A 129 5.00 -7.03 -8.99
CA PRO A 129 5.80 -7.79 -8.03
C PRO A 129 5.45 -9.27 -8.08
N THR A 130 6.42 -10.17 -8.06
CA THR A 130 6.22 -11.63 -8.04
C THR A 130 5.94 -12.12 -6.61
N VAL A 131 5.11 -13.15 -6.47
CA VAL A 131 4.84 -13.78 -5.16
C VAL A 131 6.13 -14.36 -4.57
N ASP A 132 6.29 -14.25 -3.26
CA ASP A 132 7.44 -14.74 -2.47
C ASP A 132 8.80 -14.17 -2.89
N THR A 133 8.82 -13.11 -3.70
CA THR A 133 10.05 -12.40 -4.09
C THR A 133 10.32 -11.23 -3.16
N GLU A 134 11.55 -11.12 -2.67
CA GLU A 134 11.97 -10.07 -1.74
C GLU A 134 12.55 -8.88 -2.52
N TYR A 135 11.90 -7.71 -2.46
CA TYR A 135 12.40 -6.47 -3.05
C TYR A 135 12.98 -5.57 -1.95
N LEU A 136 14.18 -5.92 -1.47
CA LEU A 136 14.80 -5.31 -0.28
C LEU A 136 15.96 -4.37 -0.62
N GLY A 137 16.17 -4.04 -1.90
CA GLY A 137 17.37 -3.34 -2.37
C GLY A 137 17.37 -1.81 -2.24
N GLY A 138 16.25 -1.24 -1.78
CA GLY A 138 16.04 0.19 -1.52
C GLY A 138 15.80 0.50 -0.04
N ASP A 139 15.54 1.75 0.28
CA ASP A 139 15.06 2.18 1.61
C ASP A 139 13.55 2.01 1.71
N ILE A 140 12.85 1.96 0.57
CA ILE A 140 11.52 1.34 0.47
C ILE A 140 11.71 -0.13 0.09
N ALA A 141 11.26 -1.03 0.96
CA ALA A 141 11.22 -2.46 0.69
C ALA A 141 9.79 -2.98 0.55
N TYR A 142 9.60 -3.96 -0.35
CA TYR A 142 8.32 -4.59 -0.58
C TYR A 142 8.44 -6.12 -0.67
N ARG A 143 7.46 -6.84 -0.12
CA ARG A 143 7.28 -8.27 -0.34
C ARG A 143 5.82 -8.69 -0.16
N ARG A 144 5.30 -9.43 -1.14
CA ARG A 144 4.05 -10.20 -0.99
C ARG A 144 4.34 -11.68 -0.86
N HIS A 145 3.73 -12.35 0.11
CA HIS A 145 3.92 -13.79 0.32
C HIS A 145 2.70 -14.59 -0.13
N ASN A 146 2.86 -15.89 -0.41
CA ASN A 146 1.76 -16.73 -0.91
C ASN A 146 0.61 -17.01 0.08
N GLY A 147 0.79 -16.75 1.39
CA GLY A 147 -0.25 -16.91 2.40
C GLY A 147 -1.34 -15.83 2.40
N GLY A 148 -2.33 -15.96 3.29
CA GLY A 148 -3.43 -15.00 3.46
C GLY A 148 -3.11 -13.83 4.42
N HIS A 149 -4.14 -13.24 5.05
CA HIS A 149 -4.01 -12.06 5.93
C HIS A 149 -3.24 -12.33 7.23
N SER A 150 -1.90 -12.39 7.16
CA SER A 150 -0.99 -12.67 8.27
C SER A 150 0.35 -11.96 8.09
N ALA A 151 0.96 -11.52 9.18
CA ALA A 151 2.30 -10.93 9.17
C ALA A 151 3.42 -11.98 9.16
N GLY A 152 3.13 -13.19 9.66
CA GLY A 152 4.11 -14.23 9.97
C GLY A 152 5.11 -14.50 8.84
N PRO A 153 4.65 -14.78 7.61
CA PRO A 153 5.55 -15.13 6.52
C PRO A 153 6.48 -14.00 6.06
N ASN A 154 6.21 -12.74 6.42
CA ASN A 154 7.05 -11.59 6.08
C ASN A 154 8.16 -11.29 7.10
N TYR A 155 8.10 -11.85 8.33
CA TYR A 155 9.15 -11.59 9.33
C TYR A 155 10.57 -11.91 8.87
N PRO A 156 10.86 -13.03 8.17
CA PRO A 156 12.22 -13.31 7.69
C PRO A 156 12.76 -12.22 6.76
N ALA A 157 11.94 -11.74 5.82
CA ALA A 157 12.32 -10.66 4.89
C ALA A 157 12.46 -9.31 5.61
N PHE A 158 11.56 -9.02 6.55
CA PHE A 158 11.64 -7.84 7.41
C PHE A 158 12.94 -7.81 8.23
N ILE A 159 13.32 -8.93 8.83
CA ILE A 159 14.58 -9.04 9.60
C ILE A 159 15.79 -8.81 8.69
N LYS A 160 15.81 -9.38 7.47
CA LYS A 160 16.88 -9.10 6.49
C LYS A 160 16.95 -7.60 6.15
N PHE A 161 15.80 -6.96 5.94
CA PHE A 161 15.71 -5.53 5.66
C PHE A 161 16.22 -4.66 6.81
N VAL A 162 15.83 -4.97 8.06
CA VAL A 162 16.33 -4.29 9.26
C VAL A 162 17.84 -4.44 9.39
N LYS A 163 18.37 -5.67 9.22
CA LYS A 163 19.82 -5.93 9.29
C LYS A 163 20.60 -5.11 8.25
N ARG A 164 20.06 -4.93 7.06
CA ARG A 164 20.71 -4.15 5.99
C ARG A 164 20.74 -2.64 6.27
N ASN A 165 19.66 -2.09 6.85
CA ASN A 165 19.46 -0.63 6.89
C ASN A 165 19.62 0.01 8.28
N LEU A 166 19.54 -0.77 9.36
CA LEU A 166 19.46 -0.25 10.73
C LEU A 166 20.49 -0.83 11.69
N LEU A 167 21.27 -1.83 11.27
CA LEU A 167 22.34 -2.40 12.07
C LEU A 167 23.70 -2.03 11.44
N PRO A 168 24.72 -1.73 12.27
CA PRO A 168 26.08 -1.43 11.81
C PRO A 168 26.78 -2.65 11.19
#